data_AF-A0A2E2V0P2-F1
#
_entry.id   AF-A0A2E2V0P2-F1
#
_cell.length_a   1.000
_cell.length_b   1.000
_cell.length_c   1.000
_cell.angle_alpha   90.00
_cell.angle_beta   90.00
_cell.angle_gamma   90.00
#
_symmetry.space_group_name_H-M   'P 1'
#
loop_
_entity.id
_entity.type
_entity.pdbx_description
1 polymer ?
#
loop_
_entity_poly.entity_id
_entity_poly.type
_entity_poly.pdbx_seq_one_letter_code
_entity_poly.pdbx_strand_id
1 'polypeptide(L)'
;MFRVFIFLIMLCLLAVSITVSMLNSSEISIDLYLHTFNGPLPLFLFASFLIGSFVTLLFFFSAYIKHKNDNRVLKKSMKVKEDEIDSLRKNPLRDDHE
;
A
#
# COMPACT_ATOMS: atom_id res chain seq x y z
N MET A 1 -2.39 0.43 -19.15
CA MET A 1 -2.21 -0.89 -19.79
C MET A 1 -0.77 -1.38 -19.70
N PHE A 2 0.24 -0.60 -20.13
CA PHE A 2 1.66 -0.99 -20.01
C PHE A 2 2.12 -1.39 -18.60
N ARG A 3 1.67 -0.68 -17.55
CA ARG A 3 1.97 -1.03 -16.15
C ARG A 3 1.45 -2.42 -15.74
N VAL A 4 0.24 -2.77 -16.18
CA VAL A 4 -0.37 -4.08 -15.89
C VAL A 4 0.36 -5.18 -16.65
N PHE A 5 0.77 -4.91 -17.89
CA PHE A 5 1.56 -5.83 -18.69
C PHE A 5 2.94 -6.12 -18.07
N ILE A 6 3.67 -5.09 -17.64
CA ILE A 6 4.95 -5.27 -16.92
C ILE A 6 4.74 -6.07 -15.63
N PHE A 7 3.68 -5.77 -14.87
CA PHE A 7 3.37 -6.51 -13.65
C PHE A 7 3.12 -8.00 -13.94
N LEU A 8 2.41 -8.32 -15.02
CA LEU A 8 2.12 -9.69 -15.42
C LEU A 8 3.39 -10.43 -15.88
N ILE A 9 4.28 -9.77 -16.63
CA ILE A 9 5.60 -10.30 -16.98
C ILE A 9 6.42 -10.59 -15.72
N MET A 10 6.48 -9.63 -14.79
CA MET A 10 7.16 -9.80 -13.51
C MET A 10 6.64 -11.01 -12.74
N LEU A 11 5.31 -11.18 -12.66
CA LEU A 11 4.68 -12.32 -12.00
C LEU A 11 5.08 -13.64 -12.68
N CYS A 12 5.09 -13.66 -14.01
CA CYS A 12 5.47 -14.84 -14.78
C CYS A 12 6.95 -15.20 -14.57
N LEU A 13 7.84 -14.21 -14.61
CA LEU A 13 9.28 -14.40 -14.32
C LEU A 13 9.51 -14.90 -12.89
N LEU A 14 8.78 -14.36 -11.92
CA LEU A 14 8.84 -14.81 -10.53
C LEU A 14 8.41 -16.28 -10.42
N ALA A 15 7.29 -16.66 -11.04
CA ALA A 15 6.80 -18.03 -11.03
C ALA A 15 7.82 -18.99 -11.67
N VAL A 16 8.33 -18.66 -12.86
CA VAL A 16 9.35 -19.46 -13.56
C VAL A 16 10.61 -19.59 -12.71
N SER A 17 11.07 -18.50 -12.10
CA SER A 17 12.25 -18.51 -11.22
C SER A 17 12.06 -19.48 -10.05
N ILE A 18 10.91 -19.42 -9.36
CA ILE A 18 10.62 -20.31 -8.23
C ILE A 18 10.57 -21.77 -8.70
N THR A 19 9.90 -22.05 -9.81
CA THR A 19 9.80 -23.42 -10.36
C THR A 19 11.16 -23.98 -10.72
N VAL A 20 11.99 -23.24 -11.45
CA VAL A 20 13.34 -23.70 -11.84
C VAL A 20 14.22 -23.88 -10.60
N SER A 21 14.16 -22.97 -9.63
CA SER A 21 14.91 -23.09 -8.39
C SER A 21 14.48 -24.29 -7.54
N MET A 22 13.19 -24.63 -7.51
CA MET A 22 12.68 -25.82 -6.81
C MET A 22 13.09 -27.12 -7.47
N LEU A 23 13.10 -27.18 -8.81
CA LEU A 23 13.53 -28.37 -9.55
C LEU A 23 15.02 -28.68 -9.39
N ASN A 24 15.83 -27.67 -9.02
CA ASN A 24 17.27 -27.79 -8.84
C ASN A 24 17.71 -27.49 -7.40
N SER A 25 16.83 -27.69 -6.42
CA SER A 25 17.15 -27.36 -5.03
C SER A 25 17.85 -28.51 -4.31
N SER A 26 18.87 -28.17 -3.52
CA SER A 26 19.39 -29.02 -2.46
C SER A 26 18.78 -28.61 -1.11
N GLU A 27 18.57 -29.57 -0.22
CA GLU A 27 18.18 -29.27 1.16
C GLU A 27 19.33 -28.57 1.88
N ILE A 28 19.01 -27.48 2.57
CA ILE A 28 19.95 -26.75 3.42
C ILE A 28 19.33 -26.54 4.80
N SER A 29 20.20 -26.43 5.81
CA SER A 29 19.82 -26.06 7.18
C SER A 29 20.01 -24.56 7.37
N ILE A 30 18.93 -23.85 7.71
CA ILE A 30 18.97 -22.43 8.06
C ILE A 30 18.79 -22.30 9.57
N ASP A 31 19.83 -21.84 10.25
CA ASP A 31 19.77 -21.51 11.67
C ASP A 31 19.34 -20.05 11.86
N LEU A 32 18.13 -19.84 12.41
CA LEU A 32 17.59 -18.52 12.74
C LEU A 32 17.88 -18.10 14.19
N TYR A 33 18.91 -18.68 14.83
CA TYR A 33 19.31 -18.50 16.22
C TYR A 33 18.32 -19.05 17.25
N LEU A 34 17.02 -18.93 16.98
CA LEU A 34 15.93 -19.46 17.81
C LEU A 34 15.53 -20.89 17.41
N HIS A 35 15.66 -21.21 16.12
CA HIS A 35 15.32 -22.52 15.58
C HIS A 35 16.04 -22.77 14.26
N THR A 36 16.41 -24.02 14.01
CA THR A 36 16.99 -24.45 12.74
C THR A 36 15.90 -25.08 11.87
N PHE A 37 15.72 -24.56 10.67
CA PHE A 37 14.80 -25.11 9.68
C PHE A 37 15.57 -25.82 8.58
N ASN A 38 15.09 -26.99 8.19
CA ASN A 38 15.66 -27.78 7.09
C ASN A 38 14.69 -27.75 5.90
N GLY A 39 15.21 -27.44 4.72
CA GLY A 39 14.41 -27.42 3.51
C GLY A 39 15.13 -26.75 2.33
N PRO A 40 14.46 -26.64 1.18
CA PRO A 40 15.04 -26.03 0.00
C PRO A 40 15.13 -24.51 0.19
N LEU A 41 16.32 -23.92 -0.03
CA LEU A 41 16.57 -22.47 0.06
C LEU A 41 15.52 -21.58 -0.65
N PRO A 42 15.06 -21.93 -1.88
CA PRO A 42 14.07 -21.11 -2.58
C PRO A 42 12.76 -20.96 -1.81
N LEU A 43 12.38 -21.93 -0.99
CA LEU A 43 11.14 -21.89 -0.21
C LEU A 43 11.25 -20.82 0.87
N PHE A 44 12.38 -20.82 1.59
CA PHE A 44 12.63 -19.86 2.64
C PHE A 44 12.71 -18.43 2.09
N LEU A 45 13.43 -18.23 0.98
CA LEU A 45 13.50 -16.91 0.34
C LEU A 45 12.12 -16.42 -0.12
N PHE A 46 11.32 -17.29 -0.74
CA PHE A 46 9.97 -16.94 -1.15
C PHE A 46 9.07 -16.61 0.04
N ALA A 47 9.13 -17.40 1.12
CA ALA A 47 8.37 -17.14 2.34
C ALA A 47 8.76 -15.80 3.00
N SER A 48 10.06 -15.52 3.12
CA SER A 48 10.55 -14.24 3.65
C SER A 48 10.10 -13.05 2.78
N PHE A 49 10.16 -13.19 1.46
CA PHE A 49 9.64 -12.18 0.53
C PHE A 49 8.14 -11.96 0.72
N LEU A 50 7.34 -13.03 0.85
CA LEU A 50 5.90 -12.96 1.04
C LEU A 50 5.53 -12.24 2.34
N ILE A 51 6.22 -12.57 3.43
CA ILE A 51 6.03 -11.93 4.74
C ILE A 51 6.38 -10.44 4.64
N GLY A 52 7.53 -10.09 4.07
CA GLY A 52 7.95 -8.69 3.90
C GLY A 52 6.97 -7.89 3.03
N SER A 53 6.50 -8.49 1.93
CA SER A 53 5.48 -7.89 1.06
C SER A 53 4.16 -7.65 1.80
N PHE A 54 3.72 -8.61 2.61
CA PHE A 54 2.52 -8.49 3.41
C PHE A 54 2.62 -7.38 4.47
N VAL A 55 3.76 -7.27 5.17
CA VAL A 55 4.01 -6.18 6.13
C VAL A 55 4.00 -4.82 5.42
N THR A 56 4.60 -4.73 4.23
CA THR A 56 4.60 -3.50 3.42
C THR A 56 3.18 -3.12 3.00
N LEU A 57 2.37 -4.10 2.61
CA LEU A 57 0.96 -3.89 2.27
C LEU A 57 0.17 -3.34 3.45
N LEU A 58 0.36 -3.88 4.66
CA LEU A 58 -0.28 -3.35 5.88
C LEU A 58 0.11 -1.90 6.16
N PHE A 59 1.38 -1.56 5.95
CA PHE A 59 1.85 -0.18 6.13
C PHE A 59 1.20 0.78 5.12
N PHE A 60 1.15 0.41 3.84
CA PHE A 60 0.47 1.20 2.81
C PHE A 60 -1.04 1.30 3.05
N PHE A 61 -1.67 0.24 3.55
CA PHE A 61 -3.09 0.26 3.88
C PHE A 61 -3.40 1.28 4.99
N SER A 62 -2.57 1.32 6.04
CA SER A 62 -2.67 2.31 7.11
C SER A 62 -2.52 3.75 6.58
N ALA A 63 -1.50 3.99 5.75
CA ALA A 63 -1.30 5.29 5.11
C ALA A 63 -2.49 5.70 4.22
N TYR A 64 -3.04 4.76 3.45
CA TYR A 64 -4.20 5.01 2.60
C TYR A 64 -5.43 5.42 3.42
N ILE A 65 -5.71 4.74 4.54
CA ILE A 65 -6.83 5.10 5.44
C ILE A 65 -6.65 6.52 5.97
N LYS A 66 -5.45 6.87 6.44
CA LYS A 66 -5.14 8.22 6.91
C LYS A 66 -5.41 9.26 5.82
N HIS A 67 -4.84 9.08 4.62
CA HIS A 67 -5.06 10.00 3.50
C HIS A 67 -6.52 10.12 3.10
N LYS A 68 -7.28 9.01 3.11
CA LYS A 68 -8.71 9.03 2.83
C LYS A 68 -9.49 9.83 3.87
N ASN A 69 -9.11 9.73 5.15
CA ASN A 69 -9.72 10.49 6.22
C ASN A 69 -9.41 11.99 6.09
N ASP A 70 -8.13 12.32 5.91
CA ASP A 70 -7.68 13.71 5.74
C ASP A 70 -8.38 14.38 4.56
N ASN A 71 -8.51 13.67 3.43
CA ASN A 71 -9.22 14.17 2.25
C ASN A 71 -10.72 14.43 2.52
N ARG A 72 -11.38 13.56 3.31
CA ARG A 72 -12.78 13.78 3.72
C ARG A 72 -12.93 15.00 4.61
N VAL A 73 -12.02 15.19 5.57
CA VAL A 73 -12.01 16.35 6.47
C VAL A 73 -11.79 17.64 5.67
N LEU A 74 -10.79 17.65 4.79
CA LEU A 74 -10.47 18.80 3.95
C LEU A 74 -11.64 19.19 3.04
N LYS A 75 -12.28 18.20 2.41
CA LYS A 75 -13.47 18.44 1.57
C LYS A 75 -14.64 19.01 2.36
N LYS A 76 -14.86 18.56 3.60
CA LYS A 76 -15.89 19.13 4.48
C LYS A 76 -15.56 20.58 4.85
N SER A 77 -14.32 20.88 5.21
CA SER A 77 -13.89 22.24 5.56
C SER A 77 -14.01 23.20 4.36
N MET A 78 -13.62 22.76 3.17
CA MET A 78 -13.78 23.53 1.93
C MET A 78 -15.25 23.86 1.67
N LYS A 79 -16.14 22.87 1.79
CA LYS A 79 -17.58 23.08 1.59
C LYS A 79 -18.15 24.12 2.56
N VAL A 80 -17.79 24.04 3.84
CA VAL A 80 -18.26 25.03 4.85
C VAL A 80 -17.80 26.44 4.49
N LYS A 81 -16.54 26.61 4.07
CA LYS A 81 -16.02 27.91 3.64
C LYS A 81 -16.69 28.43 2.37
N GLU A 82 -16.99 27.55 1.41
CA GLU A 82 -17.76 27.92 0.21
C GLU A 82 -19.17 28.37 0.57
N ASP A 83 -19.86 27.63 1.44
CA ASP A 83 -21.21 27.96 1.92
C ASP A 83 -21.21 29.32 2.68
N GLU A 84 -20.18 29.62 3.47
CA GLU A 84 -20.00 30.92 4.14
C GLU A 84 -19.80 32.08 3.15
N ILE A 85 -18.94 31.90 2.14
CA ILE A 85 -18.71 32.91 1.09
C ILE A 85 -20.00 33.14 0.30
N ASP A 86 -20.73 32.09 -0.05
CA ASP A 86 -21.99 32.21 -0.77
C ASP A 86 -23.08 32.86 0.07
N SER A 87 -23.12 32.58 1.38
CA SER A 87 -24.00 33.28 2.32
C SER A 87 -23.69 34.77 2.38
N LEU A 88 -22.40 35.14 2.48
CA LEU A 88 -21.96 36.54 2.49
C LEU A 88 -22.24 37.24 1.15
N ARG A 89 -22.14 36.54 0.02
CA ARG A 89 -22.48 37.09 -1.30
C ARG A 89 -23.98 37.34 -1.47
N LYS A 90 -24.82 36.47 -0.89
CA LYS A 90 -26.29 36.58 -0.96
C LYS A 90 -26.84 37.63 0.02
N ASN A 91 -26.17 37.84 1.14
CA ASN A 91 -26.48 38.88 2.10
C ASN A 91 -25.22 39.73 2.35
N PRO A 92 -24.84 40.59 1.39
CA PRO A 92 -23.69 41.48 1.58
C PRO A 92 -23.97 42.28 2.85
N LEU A 93 -23.02 42.20 3.80
CA LEU A 93 -23.12 42.82 5.13
C LEU A 93 -23.86 44.15 5.00
N ARG A 94 -25.05 44.24 5.62
CA ARG A 94 -25.64 45.53 5.94
C ARG A 94 -24.65 46.18 6.88
N ASP A 95 -23.87 47.08 6.33
CA ASP A 95 -23.07 48.01 7.10
C ASP A 95 -24.08 48.92 7.78
N ASP A 96 -24.64 48.44 8.89
CA ASP A 96 -25.49 49.21 9.79
C ASP A 96 -24.55 50.18 10.55
N HIS A 97 -23.94 51.10 9.81
CA HIS A 97 -23.34 52.31 10.32
C HIS A 97 -24.46 53.36 10.45
N GLU A 98 -25.16 53.35 11.59
CA GLU A 98 -25.81 54.51 12.23
C GLU A 98 -26.25 54.17 13.67
#